data_AF-A0A7V3M2N9-F1
#
_entry.id   AF-A0A7V3M2N9-F1
#
_cell.length_a   1.000
_cell.length_b   1.000
_cell.length_c   1.000
_cell.angle_alpha   90.00
_cell.angle_beta   90.00
_cell.angle_gamma   90.00
#
_symmetry.space_group_name_H-M   'P 1'
#
loop_
_entity.id
_entity.type
_entity.pdbx_description
1 polymer ?
#
loop_
_entity_poly.entity_id
_entity_poly.type
_entity_poly.pdbx_seq_one_letter_code
_entity_poly.pdbx_strand_id
1 'polypeptide(L)'
;MKRPGILRTCLWLLAAGLLLASVAAAQAPAPASVATGGRLYDKWWTAVPGVKEPSGDHPLWARQTTNKRKGLDTWRCKECHGWDYRGKDGAYGSGSHKTGFPGIMAAPAKSVDQLKAILKGSTTPQHNFSSVLDDAALTHLATFLKHGLVDLAPAIDAKTKKPVKADAARGQQLAVVCAACHGADGKKLNFGKPDDPEYVGTIAADNPWEFQHKVRAGQPGANPPMPAGVELGWKLQDVLDILAYSQTLPTK
;
A
#
# COMPACT_ATOMS: atom_id res chain seq x y z
N MET A 1 67.45 63.95 19.79
CA MET A 1 67.05 62.80 20.64
C MET A 1 65.53 62.62 20.58
N LYS A 2 65.04 61.71 19.72
CA LYS A 2 63.63 61.26 19.68
C LYS A 2 63.64 59.75 19.42
N ARG A 3 62.89 59.01 20.24
CA ARG A 3 62.78 57.53 20.30
C ARG A 3 62.08 56.96 19.05
N PRO A 4 62.39 55.73 18.60
CA PRO A 4 61.64 55.08 17.53
C PRO A 4 60.37 54.42 18.08
N GLY A 5 59.25 54.60 17.38
CA GLY A 5 57.97 53.95 17.67
C GLY A 5 57.92 52.56 17.02
N ILE A 6 57.55 51.56 17.82
CA ILE A 6 57.36 50.17 17.43
C ILE A 6 55.99 50.05 16.76
N LEU A 7 55.97 49.76 15.45
CA LEU A 7 54.75 49.47 14.71
C LEU A 7 54.39 47.99 14.93
N ARG A 8 53.34 47.74 15.72
CA ARG A 8 52.76 46.41 15.95
C ARG A 8 52.00 45.95 14.69
N THR A 9 52.52 44.94 14.01
CA THR A 9 51.81 44.18 12.98
C THR A 9 50.81 43.22 13.63
N CYS A 10 49.51 43.48 13.45
CA CYS A 10 48.44 42.54 13.80
C CYS A 10 48.35 41.43 12.74
N LEU A 11 48.80 40.22 13.09
CA LEU A 11 48.60 39.01 12.30
C LEU A 11 47.17 38.50 12.53
N TRP A 12 46.29 38.69 11.55
CA TRP A 12 44.94 38.10 11.57
C TRP A 12 45.03 36.64 11.11
N LEU A 13 44.92 35.71 12.05
CA LEU A 13 44.71 34.28 11.78
C LEU A 13 43.24 34.08 11.39
N LEU A 14 42.97 33.97 10.08
CA LEU A 14 41.70 33.51 9.54
C LEU A 14 41.59 31.99 9.77
N ALA A 15 40.92 31.58 10.84
CA ALA A 15 40.48 30.20 11.04
C ALA A 15 39.26 29.94 10.15
N ALA A 16 39.47 29.33 8.99
CA ALA A 16 38.39 28.84 8.14
C ALA A 16 37.76 27.59 8.80
N GLY A 17 36.65 27.79 9.51
CA GLY A 17 35.83 26.70 10.04
C GLY A 17 35.13 25.96 8.90
N LEU A 18 35.53 24.72 8.64
CA LEU A 18 34.86 23.83 7.69
C LEU A 18 33.53 23.38 8.30
N LEU A 19 32.44 24.06 7.97
CA LEU A 19 31.07 23.62 8.27
C LEU A 19 30.74 22.39 7.41
N LEU A 20 30.97 21.20 7.96
CA LEU A 20 30.42 19.95 7.42
C LEU A 20 28.90 19.97 7.65
N ALA A 21 28.16 20.49 6.67
CA ALA A 21 26.72 20.29 6.60
C ALA A 21 26.45 18.80 6.40
N SER A 22 26.04 18.11 7.47
CA SER A 22 25.55 16.74 7.39
C SER A 22 24.29 16.74 6.54
N VAL A 23 24.41 16.35 5.27
CA VAL A 23 23.26 16.06 4.42
C VAL A 23 22.61 14.82 5.03
N ALA A 24 21.53 15.01 5.80
CA ALA A 24 20.74 13.89 6.30
C ALA A 24 20.26 13.10 5.08
N ALA A 25 20.82 11.91 4.87
CA ALA A 25 20.31 10.99 3.88
C ALA A 25 18.83 10.74 4.19
N ALA A 26 17.95 10.91 3.21
CA ALA A 26 16.54 10.56 3.38
C ALA A 26 16.48 9.07 3.76
N GLN A 27 16.11 8.78 5.00
CA GLN A 27 15.99 7.41 5.49
C GLN A 27 14.98 6.69 4.59
N ALA A 28 15.37 5.57 3.99
CA ALA A 28 14.44 4.72 3.26
C ALA A 28 13.26 4.35 4.20
N PRO A 29 12.01 4.37 3.71
CA PRO A 29 10.86 4.08 4.56
C PRO A 29 10.98 2.67 5.13
N ALA A 30 10.63 2.50 6.40
CA ALA A 30 10.61 1.17 7.01
C ALA A 30 9.62 0.26 6.24
N PRO A 31 10.05 -0.90 5.70
CA PRO A 31 9.16 -1.82 4.98
C PRO A 31 7.91 -2.22 5.78
N ALA A 32 8.05 -2.35 7.10
CA ALA A 32 6.93 -2.59 8.01
C ALA A 32 5.88 -1.47 8.00
N SER A 33 6.30 -0.22 7.82
CA SER A 33 5.38 0.92 7.69
C SER A 33 4.60 0.86 6.37
N VAL A 34 5.28 0.48 5.28
CA VAL A 34 4.64 0.28 3.97
C VAL A 34 3.64 -0.87 4.02
N ALA A 35 4.01 -2.01 4.62
CA ALA A 35 3.12 -3.15 4.77
C ALA A 35 1.89 -2.83 5.63
N THR A 36 2.10 -2.15 6.76
CA THR A 36 1.01 -1.70 7.63
C THR A 36 0.07 -0.74 6.89
N GLY A 37 0.62 0.21 6.15
CA GLY A 37 -0.18 1.12 5.32
C GLY A 37 -0.96 0.42 4.21
N GLY A 38 -0.42 -0.64 3.61
CA GLY A 38 -1.15 -1.47 2.64
C GLY A 38 -2.33 -2.21 3.30
N ARG A 39 -2.14 -2.80 4.48
CA ARG A 39 -3.24 -3.41 5.24
C ARG A 39 -4.33 -2.40 5.61
N LEU A 40 -3.94 -1.17 5.96
CA LEU A 40 -4.89 -0.07 6.18
C LEU A 40 -5.70 0.28 4.93
N TYR A 41 -5.06 0.29 3.75
CA TYR A 41 -5.72 0.55 2.46
C TYR A 41 -6.81 -0.48 2.14
N ASP A 42 -6.61 -1.74 2.52
CA ASP A 42 -7.60 -2.81 2.38
C ASP A 42 -8.76 -2.65 3.38
N LYS A 43 -8.45 -2.70 4.69
CA LYS A 43 -9.47 -2.74 5.75
C LYS A 43 -8.90 -2.25 7.09
N TRP A 44 -8.83 -0.93 7.23
CA TRP A 44 -8.14 -0.27 8.34
C TRP A 44 -8.63 -0.66 9.74
N TRP A 45 -9.93 -0.87 9.95
CA TRP A 45 -10.46 -1.24 11.28
C TRP A 45 -10.05 -2.65 11.72
N THR A 46 -9.70 -3.54 10.79
CA THR A 46 -9.13 -4.86 11.12
C THR A 46 -7.61 -4.85 11.18
N ALA A 47 -6.97 -3.84 10.58
CA ALA A 47 -5.52 -3.70 10.58
C ALA A 47 -4.99 -2.98 11.83
N VAL A 48 -5.82 -2.18 12.50
CA VAL A 48 -5.47 -1.51 13.77
C VAL A 48 -6.17 -2.19 14.94
N PRO A 49 -5.43 -2.86 15.85
CA PRO A 49 -6.02 -3.46 17.05
C PRO A 49 -6.78 -2.42 17.88
N GLY A 50 -7.99 -2.78 18.32
CA GLY A 50 -8.80 -1.97 19.23
C GLY A 50 -9.55 -0.79 18.58
N VAL A 51 -9.37 -0.53 17.28
CA VAL A 51 -10.17 0.46 16.55
C VAL A 51 -11.55 -0.13 16.25
N LYS A 52 -12.59 0.68 16.48
CA LYS A 52 -13.97 0.29 16.19
C LYS A 52 -14.25 0.33 14.69
N GLU A 53 -15.05 -0.61 14.22
CA GLU A 53 -15.56 -0.56 12.85
C GLU A 53 -16.40 0.72 12.63
N PRO A 54 -16.30 1.35 11.45
CA PRO A 54 -17.11 2.52 11.15
C PRO A 54 -18.60 2.15 11.01
N SER A 55 -19.48 3.08 11.35
CA SER A 55 -20.93 2.91 11.18
C SER A 55 -21.43 3.66 9.95
N GLY A 56 -22.41 3.08 9.25
CA GLY A 56 -23.04 3.69 8.07
C GLY A 56 -22.12 3.76 6.86
N ASP A 57 -22.54 4.50 5.83
CA ASP A 57 -21.75 4.72 4.63
C ASP A 57 -20.67 5.79 4.87
N HIS A 58 -19.53 5.65 4.20
CA HIS A 58 -18.50 6.67 4.17
C HIS A 58 -19.11 7.97 3.59
N PRO A 59 -18.90 9.17 4.19
CA PRO A 59 -19.58 10.40 3.78
C PRO A 59 -19.44 10.76 2.29
N LEU A 60 -18.28 10.47 1.69
CA LEU A 60 -18.07 10.66 0.25
C LEU A 60 -18.85 9.71 -0.65
N TRP A 61 -19.33 8.58 -0.14
CA TRP A 61 -20.00 7.56 -0.94
C TRP A 61 -21.25 8.10 -1.65
N ALA A 62 -21.93 9.08 -1.05
CA ALA A 62 -23.09 9.76 -1.63
C ALA A 62 -22.78 10.55 -2.92
N ARG A 63 -21.50 10.77 -3.26
CA ARG A 63 -21.10 11.47 -4.51
C ARG A 63 -21.11 10.58 -5.75
N GLN A 64 -21.37 9.29 -5.59
CA GLN A 64 -21.50 8.34 -6.70
C GLN A 64 -22.82 7.58 -6.58
N THR A 65 -23.33 7.07 -7.71
CA THR A 65 -24.60 6.32 -7.76
C THR A 65 -24.48 4.97 -8.46
N THR A 66 -23.29 4.60 -8.95
CA THR A 66 -23.05 3.42 -9.79
C THR A 66 -22.76 2.16 -8.97
N ASN A 67 -21.96 2.26 -7.90
CA ASN A 67 -21.68 1.16 -6.98
C ASN A 67 -22.74 1.13 -5.87
N LYS A 68 -23.42 -0.01 -5.72
CA LYS A 68 -24.57 -0.18 -4.82
C LYS A 68 -24.21 -0.75 -3.44
N ARG A 69 -22.91 -0.95 -3.16
CA ARG A 69 -22.44 -1.36 -1.83
C ARG A 69 -22.77 -0.31 -0.77
N LYS A 70 -22.83 -0.76 0.48
CA LYS A 70 -23.25 0.02 1.65
C LYS A 70 -22.41 -0.35 2.87
N GLY A 71 -22.51 0.45 3.93
CA GLY A 71 -21.86 0.23 5.21
C GLY A 71 -20.36 0.12 5.06
N LEU A 72 -19.78 -0.88 5.72
CA LEU A 72 -18.35 -1.12 5.82
C LEU A 72 -17.61 -1.14 4.46
N ASP A 73 -18.23 -1.68 3.41
CA ASP A 73 -17.59 -1.75 2.08
C ASP A 73 -17.17 -0.37 1.56
N THR A 74 -17.97 0.66 1.86
CA THR A 74 -17.75 2.04 1.41
C THR A 74 -16.58 2.73 2.10
N TRP A 75 -16.09 2.17 3.22
CA TRP A 75 -14.98 2.70 4.01
C TRP A 75 -13.61 2.12 3.63
N ARG A 76 -13.57 1.13 2.74
CA ARG A 76 -12.31 0.54 2.26
C ARG A 76 -11.71 1.44 1.21
N CYS A 77 -10.45 1.85 1.37
CA CYS A 77 -9.79 2.76 0.42
C CYS A 77 -9.78 2.16 -1.00
N LYS A 78 -9.58 0.84 -1.09
CA LYS A 78 -9.65 0.09 -2.36
C LYS A 78 -11.00 0.21 -3.07
N GLU A 79 -12.10 0.46 -2.37
CA GLU A 79 -13.42 0.49 -2.98
C GLU A 79 -13.63 1.77 -3.81
N CYS A 80 -12.99 2.87 -3.42
CA CYS A 80 -12.94 4.11 -4.20
C CYS A 80 -11.77 4.13 -5.19
N HIS A 81 -10.59 3.68 -4.75
CA HIS A 81 -9.33 3.89 -5.47
C HIS A 81 -8.83 2.67 -6.25
N GLY A 82 -9.53 1.54 -6.17
CA GLY A 82 -9.24 0.31 -6.90
C GLY A 82 -8.13 -0.54 -6.27
N TRP A 83 -8.19 -1.85 -6.46
CA TRP A 83 -7.08 -2.73 -6.09
C TRP A 83 -5.82 -2.52 -6.95
N ASP A 84 -6.00 -1.94 -8.13
CA ASP A 84 -4.94 -1.53 -9.04
C ASP A 84 -4.46 -0.09 -8.82
N TYR A 85 -5.01 0.60 -7.81
CA TYR A 85 -4.70 1.99 -7.44
C TYR A 85 -5.09 3.05 -8.49
N ARG A 86 -5.85 2.67 -9.53
CA ARG A 86 -6.21 3.55 -10.65
C ARG A 86 -7.66 4.02 -10.62
N GLY A 87 -8.48 3.52 -9.68
CA GLY A 87 -9.87 3.93 -9.51
C GLY A 87 -10.66 3.82 -10.81
N LYS A 88 -11.32 4.91 -11.20
CA LYS A 88 -12.10 5.01 -12.45
C LYS A 88 -11.30 4.75 -13.73
N ASP A 89 -9.99 4.93 -13.70
CA ASP A 89 -9.10 4.80 -14.87
C ASP A 89 -8.43 3.42 -14.93
N GLY A 90 -8.93 2.47 -14.13
CA GLY A 90 -8.39 1.12 -13.98
C GLY A 90 -9.45 0.02 -14.03
N ALA A 91 -9.18 -1.09 -13.33
CA ALA A 91 -10.08 -2.23 -13.21
C ALA A 91 -11.48 -1.85 -12.68
N TYR A 92 -11.57 -0.76 -11.91
CA TYR A 92 -12.83 -0.22 -11.37
C TYR A 92 -13.47 0.86 -12.26
N GLY A 93 -13.01 1.03 -13.50
CA GLY A 93 -13.67 1.91 -14.49
C GLY A 93 -15.02 1.36 -14.99
N SER A 94 -15.27 0.06 -14.79
CA SER A 94 -16.50 -0.63 -15.15
C SER A 94 -16.88 -1.72 -14.13
N GLY A 95 -17.98 -2.42 -14.37
CA GLY A 95 -18.44 -3.51 -13.49
C GLY A 95 -19.05 -3.04 -12.17
N SER A 96 -19.26 -3.99 -11.25
CA SER A 96 -19.96 -3.78 -9.98
C SER A 96 -19.21 -2.88 -8.99
N HIS A 97 -17.91 -2.65 -9.21
CA HIS A 97 -17.08 -1.79 -8.37
C HIS A 97 -16.98 -0.34 -8.86
N LYS A 98 -17.55 -0.02 -10.03
CA LYS A 98 -17.45 1.32 -10.63
C LYS A 98 -18.02 2.40 -9.71
N THR A 99 -17.19 3.36 -9.30
CA THR A 99 -17.59 4.52 -8.50
C THR A 99 -17.38 5.86 -9.23
N GLY A 100 -16.44 5.92 -10.18
CA GLY A 100 -16.03 7.18 -10.80
C GLY A 100 -15.03 8.01 -9.97
N PHE A 101 -14.58 7.52 -8.80
CA PHE A 101 -13.52 8.18 -8.03
C PHE A 101 -12.15 7.99 -8.68
N PRO A 102 -11.23 8.97 -8.54
CA PRO A 102 -9.89 8.88 -9.14
C PRO A 102 -9.03 7.81 -8.44
N GLY A 103 -8.05 7.29 -9.17
CA GLY A 103 -6.95 6.54 -8.58
C GLY A 103 -6.00 7.38 -7.74
N ILE A 104 -5.00 6.72 -7.16
CA ILE A 104 -4.01 7.30 -6.25
C ILE A 104 -2.57 7.21 -6.77
N MET A 105 -2.36 6.83 -8.02
CA MET A 105 -1.01 6.70 -8.61
C MET A 105 -0.20 8.01 -8.66
N ALA A 106 -0.84 9.17 -8.46
CA ALA A 106 -0.16 10.46 -8.31
C ALA A 106 0.31 10.76 -6.88
N ALA A 107 -0.05 9.93 -5.89
CA ALA A 107 0.31 10.13 -4.48
C ALA A 107 1.84 10.16 -4.20
N PRO A 108 2.69 9.35 -4.87
CA PRO A 108 4.14 9.34 -4.61
C PRO A 108 4.85 10.69 -4.80
N ALA A 109 4.29 11.59 -5.61
CA ALA A 109 4.80 12.93 -5.85
C ALA A 109 4.63 13.88 -4.64
N LYS A 110 3.81 13.51 -3.64
CA LYS A 110 3.56 14.31 -2.44
C LYS A 110 4.47 13.87 -1.28
N SER A 111 4.69 14.75 -0.31
CA SER A 111 5.33 14.38 0.96
C SER A 111 4.37 13.55 1.82
N VAL A 112 4.92 12.82 2.80
CA VAL A 112 4.10 12.09 3.79
C VAL A 112 3.14 13.04 4.51
N ASP A 113 3.59 14.23 4.89
CA ASP A 113 2.74 15.22 5.58
C ASP A 113 1.63 15.76 4.69
N GLN A 114 1.90 16.02 3.41
CA GLN A 114 0.87 16.42 2.44
C GLN A 114 -0.18 15.32 2.28
N LEU A 115 0.23 14.05 2.22
CA LEU A 115 -0.68 12.91 2.15
C LEU A 115 -1.50 12.75 3.43
N LYS A 116 -0.88 12.89 4.61
CA LYS A 116 -1.59 12.92 5.90
C LYS A 116 -2.62 14.05 5.94
N ALA A 117 -2.27 15.25 5.48
CA ALA A 117 -3.21 16.37 5.44
C ALA A 117 -4.44 16.05 4.56
N ILE A 118 -4.23 15.41 3.39
CA ILE A 118 -5.32 14.96 2.51
C ILE A 118 -6.19 13.89 3.20
N LEU A 119 -5.57 12.92 3.89
CA LEU A 119 -6.28 11.90 4.68
C LEU A 119 -7.03 12.50 5.87
N LYS A 120 -6.62 13.69 6.33
CA LYS A 120 -7.32 14.50 7.34
C LYS A 120 -8.32 15.49 6.72
N GLY A 121 -8.58 15.38 5.42
CA GLY A 121 -9.61 16.14 4.71
C GLY A 121 -9.20 17.54 4.24
N SER A 122 -7.91 17.89 4.18
CA SER A 122 -7.46 19.23 3.78
C SER A 122 -7.91 19.65 2.38
N THR A 123 -8.01 18.69 1.45
CA THR A 123 -8.51 18.92 0.08
C THR A 123 -10.00 18.60 -0.07
N THR A 124 -10.54 17.75 0.81
CA THR A 124 -11.93 17.30 0.74
C THR A 124 -12.37 16.94 2.16
N PRO A 125 -13.16 17.79 2.84
CA PRO A 125 -13.52 17.59 4.25
C PRO A 125 -14.18 16.23 4.54
N GLN A 126 -14.96 15.69 3.59
CA GLN A 126 -15.63 14.39 3.71
C GLN A 126 -14.69 13.18 3.54
N HIS A 127 -13.42 13.38 3.15
CA HIS A 127 -12.37 12.34 3.08
C HIS A 127 -11.57 12.26 4.40
N ASN A 128 -12.10 12.81 5.49
CA ASN A 128 -11.37 12.94 6.74
C ASN A 128 -11.46 11.65 7.59
N PHE A 129 -10.31 10.99 7.79
CA PHE A 129 -10.18 9.80 8.63
C PHE A 129 -9.69 10.10 10.07
N SER A 130 -9.44 11.36 10.43
CA SER A 130 -8.90 11.71 11.76
C SER A 130 -9.82 11.39 12.94
N SER A 131 -11.11 11.17 12.70
CA SER A 131 -12.06 10.72 13.72
C SER A 131 -12.00 9.22 13.99
N VAL A 132 -11.38 8.44 13.10
CA VAL A 132 -11.37 6.97 13.16
C VAL A 132 -9.96 6.36 13.15
N LEU A 133 -8.95 7.11 12.71
CA LEU A 133 -7.55 6.70 12.70
C LEU A 133 -6.68 7.73 13.42
N ASP A 134 -5.77 7.22 14.26
CA ASP A 134 -4.77 8.04 14.94
C ASP A 134 -3.65 8.49 13.98
N ASP A 135 -2.76 9.35 14.48
CA ASP A 135 -1.68 9.91 13.66
C ASP A 135 -0.66 8.85 13.20
N ALA A 136 -0.47 7.78 13.98
CA ALA A 136 0.44 6.68 13.63
C ALA A 136 -0.10 5.87 12.45
N ALA A 137 -1.38 5.47 12.50
CA ALA A 137 -2.05 4.79 11.40
C ALA A 137 -2.08 5.66 10.13
N LEU A 138 -2.39 6.96 10.28
CA LEU A 138 -2.34 7.90 9.15
C LEU A 138 -0.92 8.03 8.57
N THR A 139 0.12 7.96 9.39
CA THR A 139 1.52 7.96 8.95
C THR A 139 1.88 6.70 8.17
N HIS A 140 1.44 5.52 8.62
CA HIS A 140 1.63 4.27 7.89
C HIS A 140 0.90 4.29 6.54
N LEU A 141 -0.36 4.73 6.51
CA LEU A 141 -1.14 4.85 5.29
C LEU A 141 -0.48 5.84 4.31
N ALA A 142 -0.08 7.03 4.76
CA ALA A 142 0.63 8.00 3.93
C ALA A 142 2.00 7.47 3.43
N THR A 143 2.71 6.70 4.24
CA THR A 143 3.96 6.03 3.85
C THR A 143 3.71 5.03 2.72
N PHE A 144 2.67 4.21 2.83
CA PHE A 144 2.25 3.29 1.76
C PHE A 144 1.84 4.02 0.48
N LEU A 145 1.06 5.09 0.58
CA LEU A 145 0.66 5.90 -0.57
C LEU A 145 1.87 6.52 -1.29
N LYS A 146 2.92 6.86 -0.53
CA LYS A 146 4.14 7.44 -1.10
C LYS A 146 5.09 6.39 -1.70
N HIS A 147 5.26 5.25 -1.05
CA HIS A 147 6.35 4.32 -1.31
C HIS A 147 5.91 2.89 -1.67
N GLY A 148 4.64 2.55 -1.43
CA GLY A 148 4.10 1.20 -1.57
C GLY A 148 3.31 0.95 -2.86
N LEU A 149 2.94 2.00 -3.59
CA LEU A 149 2.19 1.85 -4.85
C LEU A 149 3.07 1.26 -5.96
N VAL A 150 2.46 0.47 -6.83
CA VAL A 150 3.10 -0.16 -8.00
C VAL A 150 2.18 0.00 -9.20
N ASP A 151 2.75 0.28 -10.37
CA ASP A 151 1.95 0.34 -11.59
C ASP A 151 1.70 -1.07 -12.13
N LEU A 152 0.45 -1.50 -12.05
CA LEU A 152 0.04 -2.84 -12.46
C LEU A 152 -0.48 -2.90 -13.90
N ALA A 153 -0.76 -1.74 -14.52
CA ALA A 153 -1.24 -1.68 -15.89
C ALA A 153 -0.33 -2.40 -16.91
N PRO A 154 1.01 -2.25 -16.86
CA PRO A 154 1.90 -3.02 -17.75
C PRO A 154 2.19 -4.44 -17.24
N ALA A 155 1.83 -4.77 -16.00
CA ALA A 155 2.23 -6.01 -15.33
C ALA A 155 1.16 -7.10 -15.38
N ILE A 156 -0.12 -6.72 -15.40
CA ILE A 156 -1.26 -7.64 -15.42
C ILE A 156 -2.14 -7.26 -16.62
N ASP A 157 -2.38 -8.22 -17.51
CA ASP A 157 -3.31 -8.04 -18.62
C ASP A 157 -4.74 -8.01 -18.08
N ALA A 158 -5.42 -6.87 -18.23
CA ALA A 158 -6.73 -6.66 -17.63
C ALA A 158 -7.85 -7.55 -18.23
N LYS A 159 -7.67 -8.08 -19.44
CA LYS A 159 -8.67 -8.93 -20.11
C LYS A 159 -8.56 -10.38 -19.65
N THR A 160 -7.34 -10.90 -19.64
CA THR A 160 -7.03 -12.28 -19.30
C THR A 160 -6.79 -12.47 -17.80
N LYS A 161 -6.59 -11.37 -17.06
CA LYS A 161 -6.20 -11.35 -15.64
C LYS A 161 -4.86 -12.03 -15.34
N LYS A 162 -4.06 -12.31 -16.37
CA LYS A 162 -2.76 -12.98 -16.23
C LYS A 162 -1.63 -11.97 -16.09
N PRO A 163 -0.57 -12.28 -15.32
CA PRO A 163 0.65 -11.49 -15.35
C PRO A 163 1.30 -11.57 -16.75
N VAL A 164 1.79 -10.44 -17.26
CA VAL A 164 2.31 -10.31 -18.64
C VAL A 164 3.69 -10.99 -18.80
N LYS A 165 4.53 -10.88 -17.77
CA LYS A 165 5.85 -11.52 -17.69
C LYS A 165 6.01 -12.13 -16.31
N ALA A 166 5.90 -13.44 -16.22
CA ALA A 166 6.03 -14.16 -14.97
C ALA A 166 6.53 -15.58 -15.18
N ASP A 167 7.29 -16.08 -14.20
CA ASP A 167 7.80 -17.44 -14.13
C ASP A 167 7.06 -18.20 -13.01
N ALA A 168 6.14 -19.08 -13.40
CA ALA A 168 5.37 -19.87 -12.45
C ALA A 168 6.24 -20.87 -11.66
N ALA A 169 7.35 -21.36 -12.21
CA ALA A 169 8.24 -22.27 -11.50
C ALA A 169 8.99 -21.51 -10.39
N ARG A 170 9.47 -20.30 -10.67
CA ARG A 170 10.01 -19.40 -9.64
C ARG A 170 8.95 -19.02 -8.61
N GLY A 171 7.73 -18.74 -9.06
CA GLY A 171 6.58 -18.47 -8.19
C GLY A 171 6.30 -19.60 -7.20
N GLN A 172 6.36 -20.85 -7.67
CA GLN A 172 6.20 -22.03 -6.81
C GLN A 172 7.29 -22.13 -5.74
N GLN A 173 8.55 -21.84 -6.10
CA GLN A 173 9.66 -21.83 -5.13
C GLN A 173 9.46 -20.77 -4.04
N LEU A 174 8.98 -19.59 -4.42
CA LEU A 174 8.70 -18.50 -3.47
C LEU A 174 7.46 -18.80 -2.60
N ALA A 175 6.45 -19.45 -3.16
CA ALA A 175 5.19 -19.76 -2.47
C ALA A 175 5.32 -20.80 -1.34
N VAL A 176 6.49 -21.41 -1.15
CA VAL A 176 6.75 -22.38 -0.06
C VAL A 176 6.43 -21.77 1.31
N VAL A 177 6.74 -20.49 1.53
CA VAL A 177 6.42 -19.80 2.80
C VAL A 177 4.91 -19.68 3.05
N CYS A 178 4.11 -19.67 1.98
CA CYS A 178 2.65 -19.53 2.04
C CYS A 178 1.97 -20.87 2.40
N ALA A 179 2.55 -22.00 1.97
CA ALA A 179 1.95 -23.32 2.07
C ALA A 179 1.70 -23.78 3.52
N ALA A 180 2.49 -23.29 4.49
CA ALA A 180 2.29 -23.60 5.92
C ALA A 180 0.88 -23.21 6.40
N CYS A 181 0.37 -22.07 5.94
CA CYS A 181 -0.95 -21.56 6.28
C CYS A 181 -2.00 -21.91 5.22
N HIS A 182 -1.66 -21.79 3.93
CA HIS A 182 -2.61 -21.94 2.82
C HIS A 182 -2.74 -23.37 2.29
N GLY A 183 -1.87 -24.30 2.69
CA GLY A 183 -1.79 -25.64 2.10
C GLY A 183 -1.03 -25.64 0.77
N ALA A 184 -0.56 -26.81 0.34
CA ALA A 184 0.18 -26.95 -0.92
C ALA A 184 -0.71 -26.70 -2.16
N ASP A 185 -2.01 -26.94 -2.03
CA ASP A 185 -3.04 -26.68 -3.05
C ASP A 185 -3.73 -25.31 -2.87
N GLY A 186 -3.36 -24.54 -1.84
CA GLY A 186 -3.95 -23.24 -1.55
C GLY A 186 -5.36 -23.29 -0.95
N LYS A 187 -5.90 -24.48 -0.60
CA LYS A 187 -7.29 -24.66 -0.16
C LYS A 187 -7.49 -24.74 1.35
N LYS A 188 -6.41 -24.69 2.15
CA LYS A 188 -6.50 -24.89 3.61
C LYS A 188 -7.32 -23.81 4.32
N LEU A 189 -7.40 -22.62 3.75
CA LEU A 189 -8.18 -21.50 4.28
C LEU A 189 -9.24 -21.10 3.26
N ASN A 190 -10.52 -21.21 3.65
CA ASN A 190 -11.63 -20.66 2.88
C ASN A 190 -11.84 -19.18 3.25
N PHE A 191 -11.68 -18.28 2.28
CA PHE A 191 -11.87 -16.83 2.44
C PHE A 191 -13.30 -16.39 2.15
N GLY A 192 -14.08 -17.25 1.50
CA GLY A 192 -15.48 -17.04 1.14
C GLY A 192 -16.42 -17.62 2.17
N LYS A 193 -17.57 -18.12 1.71
CA LYS A 193 -18.56 -18.79 2.55
C LYS A 193 -18.43 -20.31 2.39
N PRO A 194 -18.99 -21.11 3.30
CA PRO A 194 -19.00 -22.57 3.14
C PRO A 194 -19.67 -23.05 1.84
N ASP A 195 -20.70 -22.35 1.37
CA ASP A 195 -21.49 -22.66 0.17
C ASP A 195 -20.94 -22.00 -1.12
N ASP A 196 -20.09 -20.99 -0.98
CA ASP A 196 -19.35 -20.38 -2.07
C ASP A 196 -17.90 -20.12 -1.63
N PRO A 197 -17.04 -21.16 -1.66
CA PRO A 197 -15.70 -21.04 -1.14
C PRO A 197 -14.80 -20.22 -2.07
N GLU A 198 -13.88 -19.50 -1.45
CA GLU A 198 -12.79 -18.78 -2.12
C GLU A 198 -11.45 -19.23 -1.53
N TYR A 199 -10.52 -19.57 -2.39
CA TYR A 199 -9.18 -20.04 -2.04
C TYR A 199 -8.11 -19.18 -2.72
N VAL A 200 -6.83 -19.50 -2.50
CA VAL A 200 -5.71 -18.79 -3.12
C VAL A 200 -5.84 -18.74 -4.65
N GLY A 201 -6.16 -19.89 -5.28
CA GLY A 201 -6.37 -19.97 -6.72
C GLY A 201 -7.58 -19.15 -7.20
N THR A 202 -8.68 -19.14 -6.43
CA THR A 202 -9.88 -18.34 -6.73
C THR A 202 -9.53 -16.86 -6.82
N ILE A 203 -8.88 -16.31 -5.78
CA ILE A 203 -8.51 -14.88 -5.74
C ILE A 203 -7.48 -14.54 -6.82
N ALA A 204 -6.48 -15.41 -7.03
CA ALA A 204 -5.46 -15.22 -8.05
C ALA A 204 -6.07 -15.15 -9.48
N ALA A 205 -7.06 -15.98 -9.78
CA ALA A 205 -7.74 -15.99 -11.07
C ALA A 205 -8.75 -14.84 -11.22
N ASP A 206 -9.56 -14.60 -10.20
CA ASP A 206 -10.69 -13.66 -10.30
C ASP A 206 -10.29 -12.21 -10.05
N ASN A 207 -9.33 -11.95 -9.17
CA ASN A 207 -8.91 -10.61 -8.81
C ASN A 207 -7.39 -10.54 -8.57
N PRO A 208 -6.58 -10.60 -9.64
CA PRO A 208 -5.11 -10.59 -9.54
C PRO A 208 -4.56 -9.31 -8.88
N TRP A 209 -5.31 -8.20 -8.95
CA TRP A 209 -4.94 -6.93 -8.30
C TRP A 209 -5.09 -7.00 -6.78
N GLU A 210 -6.15 -7.65 -6.29
CA GLU A 210 -6.31 -7.95 -4.86
C GLU A 210 -5.26 -8.95 -4.38
N PHE A 211 -5.05 -10.02 -5.16
CA PHE A 211 -4.04 -11.02 -4.87
C PHE A 211 -2.66 -10.38 -4.65
N GLN A 212 -2.16 -9.60 -5.62
CA GLN A 212 -0.83 -8.99 -5.50
C GLN A 212 -0.76 -8.01 -4.33
N HIS A 213 -1.85 -7.32 -4.01
CA HIS A 213 -1.87 -6.37 -2.91
C HIS A 213 -1.66 -7.10 -1.59
N LYS A 214 -2.43 -8.17 -1.37
CA LYS A 214 -2.36 -8.98 -0.15
C LYS A 214 -1.04 -9.75 -0.04
N VAL A 215 -0.46 -10.24 -1.14
CA VAL A 215 0.89 -10.83 -1.11
C VAL A 215 1.94 -9.78 -0.73
N ARG A 216 1.82 -8.54 -1.24
CA ARG A 216 2.78 -7.46 -0.93
C ARG A 216 2.65 -6.92 0.48
N ALA A 217 1.43 -6.67 0.95
CA ALA A 217 1.17 -5.96 2.21
C ALA A 217 0.72 -6.88 3.36
N GLY A 218 0.34 -8.13 3.07
CA GLY A 218 -0.32 -9.02 4.01
C GLY A 218 -1.84 -8.80 4.07
N GLN A 219 -2.52 -9.67 4.83
CA GLN A 219 -3.97 -9.66 5.04
C GLN A 219 -4.32 -8.97 6.38
N PRO A 220 -5.17 -7.93 6.39
CA PRO A 220 -5.69 -7.35 7.63
C PRO A 220 -6.41 -8.38 8.50
N GLY A 221 -6.14 -8.37 9.81
CA GLY A 221 -6.78 -9.25 10.79
C GLY A 221 -6.41 -10.74 10.69
N ALA A 222 -5.44 -11.13 9.86
CA ALA A 222 -4.99 -12.52 9.78
C ALA A 222 -4.31 -12.97 11.10
N ASN A 223 -4.64 -14.18 11.55
CA ASN A 223 -4.03 -14.82 12.71
C ASN A 223 -3.69 -16.30 12.40
N PRO A 224 -2.41 -16.71 12.36
CA PRO A 224 -1.22 -15.86 12.54
C PRO A 224 -1.11 -14.77 11.45
N PRO A 225 -0.34 -13.69 11.70
CA PRO A 225 -0.16 -12.62 10.72
C PRO A 225 0.34 -13.17 9.38
N MET A 226 -0.34 -12.79 8.28
CA MET A 226 0.13 -13.11 6.93
C MET A 226 1.40 -12.30 6.63
N PRO A 227 2.52 -12.95 6.25
CA PRO A 227 3.75 -12.25 5.89
C PRO A 227 3.53 -11.25 4.75
N ALA A 228 4.22 -10.11 4.80
CA ALA A 228 4.18 -9.09 3.76
C ALA A 228 5.41 -9.19 2.86
N GLY A 229 5.22 -9.41 1.56
CA GLY A 229 6.33 -9.50 0.60
C GLY A 229 7.26 -8.28 0.63
N VAL A 230 6.75 -7.08 0.90
CA VAL A 230 7.60 -5.88 1.04
C VAL A 230 8.57 -5.96 2.23
N GLU A 231 8.18 -6.61 3.33
CA GLU A 231 9.05 -6.84 4.48
C GLU A 231 10.08 -7.95 4.21
N LEU A 232 9.73 -8.90 3.33
CA LEU A 232 10.64 -9.95 2.85
C LEU A 232 11.61 -9.46 1.75
N GLY A 233 11.52 -8.18 1.35
CA GLY A 233 12.36 -7.60 0.30
C GLY A 233 11.98 -8.05 -1.11
N TRP A 234 10.79 -8.64 -1.30
CA TRP A 234 10.32 -9.07 -2.62
C TRP A 234 10.02 -7.90 -3.53
N LYS A 235 10.43 -8.05 -4.79
CA LYS A 235 10.13 -7.08 -5.85
C LYS A 235 8.76 -7.41 -6.45
N LEU A 236 8.22 -6.49 -7.24
CA LEU A 236 6.96 -6.72 -7.97
C LEU A 236 7.03 -8.00 -8.81
N GLN A 237 8.17 -8.27 -9.46
CA GLN A 237 8.35 -9.48 -10.27
C GLN A 237 8.17 -10.77 -9.47
N ASP A 238 8.75 -10.86 -8.26
CA ASP A 238 8.60 -12.04 -7.41
C ASP A 238 7.10 -12.28 -7.07
N VAL A 239 6.33 -11.21 -6.89
CA VAL A 239 4.88 -11.29 -6.64
C VAL A 239 4.10 -11.70 -7.89
N LEU A 240 4.51 -11.24 -9.07
CA LEU A 240 3.90 -11.66 -10.35
C LEU A 240 4.18 -13.14 -10.65
N ASP A 241 5.38 -13.63 -10.31
CA ASP A 241 5.75 -15.04 -10.40
C ASP A 241 4.86 -15.88 -9.48
N ILE A 242 4.69 -15.44 -8.22
CA ILE A 242 3.76 -16.08 -7.27
C ILE A 242 2.31 -16.05 -7.77
N LEU A 243 1.88 -14.94 -8.38
CA LEU A 243 0.55 -14.84 -9.00
C LEU A 243 0.40 -15.86 -10.14
N ALA A 244 1.39 -15.98 -11.03
CA ALA A 244 1.35 -16.94 -12.12
C ALA A 244 1.27 -18.38 -11.62
N TYR A 245 2.03 -18.74 -10.59
CA TYR A 245 1.93 -20.04 -9.93
C TYR A 245 0.55 -20.24 -9.31
N SER A 246 0.06 -19.25 -8.56
CA SER A 246 -1.22 -19.33 -7.84
C SER A 246 -2.41 -19.48 -8.78
N GLN A 247 -2.33 -18.96 -10.01
CA GLN A 247 -3.33 -19.17 -11.06
C GLN A 247 -3.35 -20.60 -11.63
N THR A 248 -2.39 -21.46 -11.26
CA THR A 248 -2.41 -22.90 -11.59
C THR A 248 -3.07 -23.74 -10.50
N LEU A 249 -3.33 -23.15 -9.32
CA LEU A 249 -3.95 -23.84 -8.19
C LEU A 249 -5.47 -24.00 -8.39
N PRO A 250 -6.10 -24.99 -7.71
CA PRO A 250 -7.55 -25.16 -7.74
C PRO A 250 -8.31 -23.88 -7.31
N THR A 251 -9.45 -23.63 -7.98
CA THR A 251 -10.32 -22.48 -7.69
C THR A 251 -11.58 -22.85 -6.89
N LYS A 252 -11.86 -24.14 -6.71
CA LYS A 252 -12.97 -24.71 -5.93
C LYS A 252 -12.53 -26.01 -5.26
#